data_AF-A0A964YCA3-F1
#
_entry.id   AF-A0A964YCA3-F1
#
_cell.length_a   1.000
_cell.length_b   1.000
_cell.length_c   1.000
_cell.angle_alpha   90.00
_cell.angle_beta   90.00
_cell.angle_gamma   90.00
#
_symmetry.space_group_name_H-M   'P 1'
#
loop_
_entity.id
_entity.type
_entity.pdbx_description
1 polymer ?
#
loop_
_entity_poly.entity_id
_entity_poly.type
_entity_poly.pdbx_seq_one_letter_code
_entity_poly.pdbx_strand_id
1 'polypeptide(L)'
;MALAANKDIRYIQIFENKGEIMGCSNPHPHGQIWASSSIPVELSKETLQQQTYYEQHGRSLLSAYLDIELQQQEDYLFPKCQQQLFCQLN
;
A
#
# COMPACT_ATOMS: atom_id res chain seq x y z
N MET A 1 -17.64 -6.46 5.65
CA MET A 1 -16.48 -7.07 6.33
C MET A 1 -16.43 -8.60 6.10
N ALA A 2 -16.58 -9.08 4.86
CA ALA A 2 -16.58 -10.53 4.56
C ALA A 2 -15.19 -11.04 4.12
N LEU A 3 -14.44 -10.24 3.36
CA LEU A 3 -13.11 -10.59 2.89
C LEU A 3 -12.10 -10.68 4.04
N ALA A 4 -12.22 -9.81 5.04
CA ALA A 4 -11.33 -9.80 6.19
C ALA A 4 -11.47 -11.04 7.10
N ALA A 5 -12.64 -11.67 7.09
CA ALA A 5 -12.90 -12.86 7.92
C ALA A 5 -12.47 -14.17 7.26
N ASN A 6 -12.07 -14.14 5.98
CA ASN A 6 -11.65 -15.32 5.25
C ASN A 6 -10.15 -15.58 5.45
N LYS A 7 -9.84 -16.67 6.16
CA LYS A 7 -8.47 -17.08 6.51
C LYS A 7 -7.62 -17.51 5.32
N ASP A 8 -8.24 -17.84 4.18
CA ASP A 8 -7.52 -18.21 2.96
C ASP A 8 -6.98 -16.97 2.23
N ILE A 9 -7.46 -15.77 2.58
CA ILE A 9 -7.00 -14.51 1.99
C ILE A 9 -5.87 -13.96 2.86
N ARG A 10 -4.65 -13.98 2.34
CA ARG A 10 -3.47 -13.42 3.01
C ARG A 10 -3.14 -12.01 2.57
N TYR A 11 -3.70 -11.58 1.44
CA TYR A 11 -3.37 -10.31 0.83
C TYR A 11 -4.55 -9.72 0.07
N ILE A 12 -4.79 -8.42 0.26
CA ILE A 12 -5.82 -7.65 -0.45
C ILE A 12 -5.15 -6.42 -1.07
N GLN A 13 -5.18 -6.33 -2.40
CA GLN A 13 -4.81 -5.13 -3.15
C GLN A 13 -6.07 -4.38 -3.56
N ILE A 14 -6.16 -3.12 -3.18
CA ILE A 14 -7.18 -2.19 -3.65
C ILE A 14 -6.49 -1.23 -4.62
N PHE A 15 -7.03 -1.08 -5.82
CA PHE A 15 -6.48 -0.17 -6.82
C PHE A 15 -7.57 0.36 -7.74
N GLU A 16 -7.27 1.47 -8.40
CA GLU A 16 -8.15 2.13 -9.35
C GLU A 16 -7.32 2.39 -10.62
N ASN A 17 -7.76 1.86 -11.75
CA ASN A 17 -7.18 2.22 -13.04
C ASN A 17 -7.89 3.50 -13.53
N LYS A 18 -7.15 4.60 -13.64
CA LYS A 18 -7.68 5.86 -14.21
C LYS A 18 -7.12 6.07 -15.61
N GLY A 19 -8.03 6.22 -16.59
CA GLY A 19 -7.72 6.62 -17.95
C GLY A 19 -7.64 5.48 -18.97
N GLU A 20 -8.01 5.80 -20.21
CA GLU A 20 -8.06 4.87 -21.35
C GLU A 20 -6.67 4.30 -21.71
N ILE A 21 -5.61 5.12 -21.53
CA ILE A 21 -4.21 4.73 -21.75
C ILE A 21 -3.77 3.58 -20.82
N MET A 22 -4.39 3.46 -19.64
CA MET A 22 -4.13 2.39 -18.68
C MET A 22 -5.04 1.16 -18.88
N GLY A 23 -5.78 1.09 -19.99
CA GLY A 23 -6.61 -0.08 -20.36
C GLY A 23 -8.03 -0.09 -19.78
N CYS A 24 -8.55 1.05 -19.30
CA CYS A 24 -9.92 1.12 -18.82
C CYS A 24 -10.93 1.17 -19.97
N SER A 25 -11.63 0.05 -20.21
CA SER A 25 -12.72 -0.05 -21.19
C SER A 25 -14.07 0.52 -20.69
N ASN A 26 -14.17 0.86 -19.40
CA ASN A 26 -15.37 1.45 -18.80
C ASN A 26 -15.05 2.82 -18.20
N PRO A 27 -15.62 3.93 -18.72
CA PRO A 27 -15.34 5.29 -18.26
C PRO A 27 -16.00 5.65 -16.92
N HIS A 28 -16.83 4.77 -16.35
CA HIS A 28 -17.42 4.98 -15.03
C HIS A 28 -16.34 4.85 -13.93
N PRO A 29 -16.28 5.75 -12.94
CA PRO A 29 -15.40 5.61 -11.77
C PRO A 29 -15.60 4.27 -11.03
N HIS A 30 -14.64 3.35 -11.15
CA HIS A 30 -14.69 2.06 -10.48
C HIS A 30 -13.33 1.66 -9.93
N GLY A 31 -13.31 1.14 -8.71
CA GLY A 31 -12.15 0.51 -8.11
C GLY A 31 -12.20 -1.01 -8.29
N GLN A 32 -11.04 -1.65 -8.24
CA GLN A 32 -10.89 -3.10 -8.22
C GLN A 32 -10.25 -3.54 -6.90
N ILE A 33 -10.68 -4.71 -6.43
CA ILE A 33 -10.12 -5.35 -5.24
C ILE A 33 -9.65 -6.74 -5.66
N TRP A 34 -8.36 -7.01 -5.49
CA TRP A 34 -7.79 -8.33 -5.69
C TRP A 34 -7.47 -8.96 -4.34
N ALA A 35 -8.02 -10.14 -4.09
CA ALA A 35 -7.72 -10.94 -2.92
C ALA A 35 -6.91 -12.16 -3.36
N SER A 36 -5.79 -12.40 -2.70
CA SER A 36 -4.91 -13.54 -2.99
C SER A 36 -4.59 -14.31 -1.71
N SER A 37 -4.42 -15.62 -1.86
CA SER A 37 -3.84 -16.50 -0.86
C SER A 37 -2.31 -16.45 -0.83
N SER A 38 -1.67 -15.76 -1.78
CA SER A 38 -0.23 -15.53 -1.82
C SER A 38 0.12 -14.06 -1.54
N ILE A 39 1.20 -13.84 -0.78
CA ILE A 39 1.76 -12.51 -0.55
C ILE A 39 2.75 -12.22 -1.70
N PRO A 40 2.61 -11.08 -2.41
CA PRO A 40 3.56 -10.65 -3.44
C PRO A 40 5.00 -10.51 -2.91
N VAL A 41 5.98 -10.72 -3.79
CA VAL A 41 7.40 -10.69 -3.43
C VAL A 41 7.85 -9.27 -3.08
N GLU A 42 7.39 -8.29 -3.83
CA GLU A 42 7.68 -6.87 -3.63
C GLU A 42 7.22 -6.44 -2.23
N LEU A 43 6.01 -6.82 -1.84
CA LEU A 43 5.49 -6.56 -0.51
C LEU A 43 6.24 -7.25 0.61
N SER A 44 6.69 -8.48 0.38
CA SER A 44 7.51 -9.20 1.35
C SER A 44 8.84 -8.46 1.58
N LYS A 45 9.44 -7.92 0.52
CA LYS A 45 10.66 -7.11 0.62
C LYS A 45 10.41 -5.79 1.33
N GLU A 46 9.35 -5.07 0.97
CA GLU A 46 8.99 -3.80 1.62
C GLU A 46 8.72 -3.97 3.11
N THR A 47 7.97 -5.02 3.48
CA THR A 47 7.68 -5.35 4.89
C THR A 47 8.97 -5.62 5.66
N LEU A 48 9.87 -6.44 5.10
CA LEU A 48 11.15 -6.76 5.74
C LEU A 48 11.99 -5.51 5.97
N GLN A 49 12.04 -4.59 5.00
CA GLN A 49 12.83 -3.36 5.15
C GLN A 49 12.21 -2.38 6.13
N GLN A 50 10.88 -2.25 6.16
CA GLN A 50 10.20 -1.43 7.15
C GLN A 50 10.42 -1.98 8.57
N GLN A 51 10.36 -3.30 8.74
CA GLN A 51 10.64 -3.96 10.01
C GLN A 51 12.10 -3.75 10.44
N THR A 52 13.05 -4.00 9.55
CA THR A 52 14.48 -3.81 9.83
C THR A 52 14.78 -2.37 10.25
N TYR A 53 14.19 -1.39 9.56
CA TYR A 53 14.34 0.02 9.92
C TYR A 53 13.75 0.32 11.30
N TYR A 54 12.55 -0.20 11.60
CA TYR A 54 11.89 -0.01 12.88
C TYR A 54 12.70 -0.59 14.04
N GLU A 55 13.25 -1.80 13.87
CA GLU A 55 14.12 -2.45 14.87
C GLU A 55 15.39 -1.64 15.14
N GLN A 56 15.94 -0.97 14.13
CA GLN A 56 17.16 -0.16 14.25
C GLN A 56 16.92 1.24 14.83
N HIS A 57 15.79 1.88 14.50
CA HIS A 57 15.56 3.30 14.80
C HIS A 57 14.45 3.56 15.82
N GLY A 58 13.67 2.52 16.19
CA GLY A 58 12.54 2.64 17.12
C GLY A 58 11.35 3.44 16.56
N ARG A 59 11.34 3.74 15.26
CA ARG A 59 10.25 4.46 14.58
C ARG A 59 10.03 3.92 13.17
N SER A 60 8.83 4.08 12.61
CA SER A 60 8.54 3.57 11.27
C SER A 60 9.30 4.34 10.20
N LEU A 61 9.74 3.63 9.15
CA LEU A 61 10.42 4.25 8.00
C LEU A 61 9.55 5.34 7.35
N LEU A 62 8.26 5.08 7.18
CA LEU A 62 7.35 6.01 6.53
C LEU A 62 7.07 7.26 7.37
N SER A 63 6.90 7.12 8.70
CA SER A 63 6.82 8.31 9.57
C SER A 63 8.11 9.12 9.50
N ALA A 64 9.25 8.43 9.42
CA ALA A 64 10.53 9.10 9.36
C ALA A 64 10.72 9.91 8.09
N TYR A 65 10.27 9.34 6.97
CA TYR A 65 10.27 9.98 5.67
C TYR A 65 9.29 11.16 5.61
N LEU A 66 8.09 10.99 6.17
CA LEU A 66 7.09 12.07 6.25
C LEU A 66 7.64 13.29 6.99
N ASP A 67 8.36 13.11 8.09
CA ASP A 67 8.98 14.23 8.82
C ASP A 67 9.98 15.01 7.95
N ILE A 68 10.73 14.31 7.08
CA ILE A 68 11.70 14.93 6.17
C ILE A 68 10.98 15.73 5.09
N GLU A 69 9.97 15.14 4.47
CA GLU A 69 9.13 15.85 3.48
C GLU A 69 8.50 17.10 4.12
N LEU A 70 7.98 16.96 5.35
CA LEU A 70 7.34 18.04 6.10
C LEU A 70 8.29 19.22 6.39
N GLN A 71 9.58 18.93 6.57
CA GLN A 71 10.62 19.94 6.82
C GLN A 71 11.10 20.64 5.54
N GLN A 72 10.96 20.01 4.37
CA GLN A 72 11.50 20.53 3.11
C GLN A 72 10.57 21.54 2.40
N GLN A 73 9.32 21.72 2.85
CA GLN A 73 8.35 22.69 2.30
C GLN A 73 8.23 22.69 0.75
N GLU A 74 8.52 21.57 0.09
CA GLU A 74 8.16 21.41 -1.31
C GLU A 74 6.66 21.10 -1.36
N ASP A 75 5.90 21.90 -2.13
CA ASP A 75 4.45 21.81 -2.28
C ASP A 75 3.99 20.35 -2.41
N TYR A 76 3.38 19.83 -1.34
CA TYR A 76 3.04 18.42 -1.18
C TYR A 76 2.05 17.94 -2.24
N LEU A 77 2.58 17.38 -3.33
CA LEU A 77 1.90 16.26 -3.95
C LEU A 77 2.12 15.08 -2.98
N PHE A 78 1.14 14.78 -2.13
CA PHE A 78 1.14 13.58 -1.27
C PHE A 78 1.87 12.46 -2.00
N PRO A 79 2.95 11.87 -1.45
CA PRO A 79 3.61 10.81 -2.15
C PRO A 79 2.54 9.77 -2.45
N LYS A 80 2.42 9.38 -3.72
CA LYS A 80 1.91 8.07 -4.14
C LYS A 80 2.82 6.97 -3.57
N CYS A 81 3.27 7.07 -2.32
CA CYS A 81 3.46 5.89 -1.51
C CYS A 81 2.09 5.25 -1.52
N GLN A 82 1.95 4.19 -2.29
CA GLN A 82 0.85 3.26 -2.18
C GLN A 82 0.87 2.76 -0.73
N GLN A 83 0.30 3.54 0.19
CA GLN A 83 -0.22 3.00 1.42
C GLN A 83 -1.41 2.18 0.96
N GLN A 84 -1.11 0.99 0.46
CA GLN A 84 -2.03 -0.11 0.61
C GLN A 84 -2.39 -0.11 2.08
N LEU A 85 -3.69 0.03 2.32
CA LEU A 85 -4.25 -0.16 3.62
C LEU A 85 -3.93 -1.61 4.02
N PHE A 86 -2.80 -1.80 4.70
CA PHE A 86 -2.28 -3.11 5.07
C PHE A 86 -3.05 -3.61 6.28
N CYS A 87 -4.19 -4.24 6.06
CA CYS A 87 -4.71 -5.20 7.01
C CYS A 87 -3.94 -6.51 6.80
N GLN A 88 -2.80 -6.68 7.48
CA GLN A 88 -2.34 -8.04 7.81
C GLN A 88 -3.41 -8.63 8.72
N LEU A 89 -4.27 -9.45 8.13
CA LEU A 89 -5.23 -10.25 8.88
C LEU A 89 -4.44 -11.44 9.41
N ASN A 90 -4.00 -11.33 10.66
CA ASN A 90 -3.55 -12.49 11.43
C ASN A 90 -4.77 -13.29 11.90
#